data_AF-A0A257EXW8-F1
#
_entry.id   AF-A0A257EXW8-F1
#
_cell.length_a   1.000
_cell.length_b   1.000
_cell.length_c   1.000
_cell.angle_alpha   90.00
_cell.angle_beta   90.00
_cell.angle_gamma   90.00
#
_symmetry.space_group_name_H-M   'P 1'
#
loop_
_entity.id
_entity.type
_entity.pdbx_description
1 polymer ?
#
loop_
_entity_poly.entity_id
_entity_poly.type
_entity_poly.pdbx_seq_one_letter_code
_entity_poly.pdbx_strand_id
1 'polypeptide(L)' 'MPTISARPTCAVRLIDRRTGSVHRVNGTPLVVFTRNPDEAVADLLQGRDGRLWEARIDRIGGDAK' A
#
# COMPACT_ATOMS: atom_id res chain seq x y z
N MET A 1 18.96 -19.25 -19.30
CA MET A 1 17.65 -18.57 -19.35
C MET A 1 17.61 -17.58 -18.20
N PRO A 2 17.36 -16.27 -18.41
CA PRO A 2 17.16 -15.38 -17.28
C PRO A 2 15.87 -15.82 -16.60
N THR A 3 15.95 -16.25 -15.34
CA THR A 3 14.78 -16.37 -14.48
C THR A 3 14.22 -14.95 -14.35
N ILE A 4 13.05 -14.72 -14.93
CA ILE A 4 12.31 -13.48 -14.72
C ILE A 4 11.94 -13.49 -13.24
N SER A 5 12.76 -12.85 -12.41
CA SER A 5 12.43 -12.60 -11.01
C SER A 5 11.28 -11.60 -11.02
N ALA A 6 10.06 -12.13 -11.09
CA ALA A 6 8.86 -11.31 -11.04
C ALA A 6 8.82 -10.66 -9.65
N ARG A 7 8.86 -9.33 -9.59
CA ARG A 7 8.69 -8.59 -8.34
C ARG A 7 7.41 -9.10 -7.63
N PRO A 8 7.46 -9.34 -6.31
CA PRO A 8 6.29 -9.80 -5.57
C PRO A 8 5.17 -8.77 -5.68
N THR A 9 3.93 -9.24 -5.72
CA THR A 9 2.77 -8.35 -5.64
C THR A 9 2.65 -7.83 -4.20
N CYS A 10 2.43 -6.54 -4.04
CA CYS A 10 2.19 -5.88 -2.76
C CYS A 10 0.78 -5.32 -2.70
N ALA A 11 0.17 -5.35 -1.52
CA ALA A 11 -0.97 -4.51 -1.16
C ALA A 11 -0.45 -3.22 -0.53
N VAL A 12 -0.89 -2.07 -1.03
CA VAL A 12 -0.63 -0.76 -0.43
C VAL A 12 -1.94 -0.20 0.10
N ARG A 13 -1.97 0.16 1.37
CA ARG A 13 -3.15 0.66 2.10
C ARG A 13 -2.85 2.03 2.67
N LEU A 14 -3.83 2.93 2.62
CA LEU A 14 -3.71 4.22 3.29
C LEU A 14 -4.30 4.12 4.70
N ILE A 15 -3.56 4.56 5.71
CA ILE A 15 -3.91 4.49 7.13
C ILE A 15 -4.03 5.90 7.68
N ASP A 16 -5.12 6.19 8.39
CA ASP A 16 -5.24 7.41 9.19
C ASP A 16 -4.49 7.22 10.51
N ARG A 17 -3.43 8.00 10.72
CA ARG A 17 -2.57 7.89 11.91
C ARG A 17 -3.28 8.29 13.20
N ARG A 18 -4.36 9.08 13.13
CA ARG A 18 -5.12 9.50 14.32
C ARG A 18 -5.98 8.38 14.88
N THR A 19 -6.46 7.49 14.01
CA THR A 19 -7.42 6.43 14.36
C THR A 19 -6.85 5.03 14.19
N GLY A 20 -5.68 4.89 13.54
CA GLY A 20 -5.10 3.61 13.14
C GLY A 20 -5.90 2.87 12.07
N SER A 21 -6.95 3.49 11.51
CA SER A 21 -7.89 2.81 10.62
C SER A 21 -7.47 2.93 9.15
N VAL A 22 -7.78 1.90 8.37
CA VAL A 22 -7.62 1.94 6.90
C VAL A 22 -8.60 2.95 6.32
N HIS A 23 -8.11 3.82 5.44
CA HIS A 23 -8.92 4.75 4.68
C HIS A 23 -9.94 3.99 3.82
N ARG A 24 -11.19 4.45 3.85
CA ARG A 24 -12.29 3.84 3.10
C ARG A 24 -12.89 4.87 2.15
N VAL A 25 -13.18 4.44 0.93
CA VAL A 25 -13.92 5.22 -0.07
C VAL A 25 -15.29 4.58 -0.22
N ASN A 26 -16.37 5.34 0.03
CA ASN A 26 -17.74 4.83 0.00
C ASN A 26 -17.96 3.57 0.87
N GLY A 27 -17.30 3.49 2.03
CA GLY A 27 -17.39 2.35 2.96
C GLY A 27 -16.47 1.17 2.64
N THR A 28 -15.78 1.19 1.50
CA THR A 28 -14.87 0.12 1.07
C THR A 28 -13.41 0.48 1.38
N PRO A 29 -12.59 -0.40 1.98
CA PRO A 29 -11.17 -0.12 2.21
C PRO A 29 -10.45 0.16 0.89
N LEU A 30 -9.70 1.25 0.84
CA LEU A 30 -8.84 1.54 -0.30
C LEU A 30 -7.57 0.69 -0.22
N VAL A 31 -7.40 -0.21 -1.19
CA VAL A 31 -6.22 -1.07 -1.33
C VAL A 31 -5.75 -1.04 -2.78
N VAL A 32 -4.46 -0.76 -2.98
CA VAL A 32 -3.82 -0.80 -4.30
C VAL A 32 -2.94 -2.03 -4.38
N PHE A 33 -3.19 -2.90 -5.36
CA PHE A 33 -2.34 -4.06 -5.65
C PHE A 33 -1.34 -3.72 -6.75
N THR A 34 -0.04 -3.82 -6.48
CA THR A 34 1.00 -3.40 -7.42
C THR A 34 2.29 -4.21 -7.25
N ARG A 35 3.12 -4.25 -8.30
CA ARG A 35 4.51 -4.73 -8.23
C ARG A 35 5.53 -3.59 -8.08
N ASN A 36 5.04 -2.35 -8.06
CA ASN A 36 5.81 -1.13 -7.80
C ASN A 36 5.18 -0.37 -6.61
N PRO A 37 5.44 -0.81 -5.36
CA PRO A 37 4.78 -0.23 -4.20
C PRO A 37 5.18 1.23 -3.94
N ASP A 38 6.41 1.63 -4.26
CA ASP A 38 6.90 2.99 -4.01
C ASP A 38 6.14 4.05 -4.82
N GLU A 39 5.84 3.76 -6.08
CA GLU A 39 5.01 4.62 -6.94
C GLU A 39 3.59 4.75 -6.39
N ALA A 40 2.97 3.62 -6.02
CA ALA A 40 1.63 3.64 -5.41
C ALA A 40 1.60 4.39 -4.07
N VAL A 41 2.67 4.34 -3.27
CA VAL A 41 2.80 5.13 -2.05
C VAL A 41 2.85 6.62 -2.38
N ALA A 42 3.67 7.03 -3.35
CA ALA A 42 3.76 8.42 -3.78
C ALA A 42 2.40 8.95 -4.23
N ASP A 43 1.69 8.21 -5.08
CA ASP A 43 0.36 8.58 -5.56
C ASP A 43 -0.67 8.66 -4.43
N LEU A 44 -0.65 7.69 -3.50
CA LEU A 44 -1.57 7.68 -2.36
C LEU A 44 -1.26 8.79 -1.34
N LEU A 45 -0.03 9.27 -1.22
CA LEU A 45 0.32 10.36 -0.31
C LEU A 45 0.33 11.73 -0.98
N GLN A 46 0.26 11.80 -2.31
CA GLN A 46 0.25 13.06 -3.04
C GLN A 46 -0.89 13.97 -2.57
N GLY A 47 -0.54 15.19 -2.14
CA GLY A 47 -1.50 16.17 -1.63
C GLY A 47 -2.08 15.85 -0.24
N ARG A 48 -1.57 14.83 0.47
CA ARG A 48 -2.00 14.48 1.83
C ARG A 48 -0.96 14.89 2.87
N ASP A 49 -1.42 15.26 4.06
CA ASP A 49 -0.53 15.54 5.19
C ASP A 49 0.04 14.22 5.76
N GLY A 50 1.37 14.05 5.67
CA GLY A 50 2.07 12.88 6.19
C GLY A 50 2.05 12.73 7.71
N ARG A 51 1.64 13.76 8.47
CA ARG A 51 1.37 13.63 9.91
C ARG A 51 0.06 12.88 10.19
N LEU A 52 -0.89 12.97 9.26
CA LEU A 52 -2.22 12.38 9.36
C LEU A 52 -2.34 11.07 8.60
N TRP A 53 -1.60 10.92 7.51
CA TRP A 53 -1.73 9.81 6.58
C TRP A 53 -0.42 9.03 6.44
N GLU A 54 -0.54 7.72 6.45
CA GLU A 54 0.56 6.79 6.23
C GLU A 54 0.16 5.77 5.16
N ALA A 55 1.07 5.44 4.25
CA ALA A 55 0.87 4.32 3.35
C ALA A 55 1.61 3.08 3.90
N ARG A 56 0.88 1.98 4.04
CA ARG A 56 1.41 0.71 4.54
C ARG A 56 1.48 -0.31 3.42
N ILE A 57 2.63 -0.95 3.28
CA ILE A 57 2.92 -1.92 2.23
C ILE A 57 2.98 -3.31 2.87
N ASP A 58 2.21 -4.25 2.33
CA ASP A 58 2.22 -5.66 2.71
C ASP A 58 2.51 -6.51 1.47
N ARG A 59 3.53 -7.37 1.53
CA ARG A 59 3.82 -8.30 0.43
C ARG A 59 2.78 -9.41 0.41
N ILE A 60 2.32 -9.77 -0.78
CA ILE A 60 1.35 -10.84 -0.98
C ILE A 60 2.10 -12.07 -1.47
N GLY A 61 2.02 -13.16 -0.70
CA GLY A 61 2.59 -14.44 -1.07
C GLY A 61 4.04 -14.68 -0.63
N GLY A 62 4.60 -13.86 0.27
CA GLY A 62 5.87 -14.13 0.95
C GLY A 62 5.64 -14.19 2.45
N ASP A 63 5.63 -15.42 2.99
CA ASP A 63 5.65 -15.81 4.39
C ASP A 63 5.02 -14.86 5.42
N ALA A 64 3.83 -15.24 5.89
CA ALA A 64 3.45 -14.98 7.27
C ALA A 64 4.45 -15.76 8.16
N LYS A 65 5.27 -15.04 8.91
CA LYS A 65 5.99 -15.57 10.06
C LYS A 65 5.69 -14.74 11.29
#